data_AF-A0A9D1S0J7-F1
#
_entry.id   AF-A0A9D1S0J7-F1
#
_cell.length_a   1.000
_cell.length_b   1.000
_cell.length_c   1.000
_cell.angle_alpha   90.00
_cell.angle_beta   90.00
_cell.angle_gamma   90.00
#
_symmetry.space_group_name_H-M   'P 1'
#
loop_
_entity.id
_entity.type
_entity.pdbx_description
1 polymer ?
#
loop_
_entity_poly.entity_id
_entity_poly.type
_entity_poly.pdbx_seq_one_letter_code
_entity_poly.pdbx_strand_id
1 'polypeptide(L)'
;MALTPDDLQYKEFPETKFRPGYDKDHVDDFLDEIVVQWRQLLQENEDLKGKVASLQDQYDNDPENLEPADLADAGLSGFAGTSAEVTGDISADEGQPATAYPEYAPGTRPAQERPAGQAAAKGKTEEAATAAGVLAMAQQLHDQYVAEGQQTRAEYITEGEETRAKYITEGEETRAQYIAEGQATRDEYIAEGESTREQYVAEAERRRDDMISEAETRAENMIEEAELTSTRTLNALERRKTDLEAKVGELTHFERDYRARLKDYIEGQLNELTSRGSIEKEATGA
;
A
#
# COMPACT_ATOMS: atom_id res chain seq x y z
N MET A 1 -0.22 26.57 -19.13
CA MET A 1 0.73 25.45 -18.94
C MET A 1 2.04 26.05 -18.49
N ALA A 2 2.53 25.66 -17.32
CA ALA A 2 3.78 26.17 -16.78
C ALA A 2 4.53 24.97 -16.20
N LEU A 3 5.61 24.57 -16.88
CA LEU A 3 6.55 23.48 -16.55
C LEU A 3 6.07 22.07 -16.93
N THR A 4 6.96 21.36 -17.64
CA THR A 4 6.95 19.93 -17.94
C THR A 4 8.05 19.22 -17.14
N PRO A 5 8.01 17.88 -16.99
CA PRO A 5 9.08 17.14 -16.32
C PRO A 5 10.46 17.39 -16.93
N ASP A 6 10.52 17.56 -18.26
CA ASP A 6 11.77 17.84 -18.96
C ASP A 6 12.27 19.27 -18.68
N ASP A 7 11.37 20.23 -18.42
CA ASP A 7 11.75 21.60 -18.02
C ASP A 7 12.43 21.67 -16.64
N LEU A 8 12.16 20.70 -15.75
CA LEU A 8 12.85 20.59 -14.45
C LEU A 8 14.23 19.97 -14.59
N GLN A 9 14.39 18.99 -15.49
CA GLN A 9 15.67 18.32 -15.73
C GLN A 9 16.73 19.28 -16.31
N TYR A 10 16.30 20.28 -17.08
CA TYR A 10 17.20 21.31 -17.64
C TYR A 10 17.19 22.62 -16.85
N LYS A 11 16.65 22.63 -15.62
CA LYS A 11 16.49 23.86 -14.84
C LYS A 11 17.80 24.28 -14.17
N GLU A 12 18.43 25.32 -14.70
CA GLU A 12 19.58 25.96 -14.05
C GLU A 12 19.16 27.09 -13.12
N PHE A 13 19.67 27.06 -11.89
CA PHE A 13 19.49 28.14 -10.89
C PHE A 13 20.73 29.05 -10.84
N PRO A 14 20.56 30.37 -10.74
CA PRO A 14 21.69 31.30 -10.64
C PRO A 14 22.38 31.19 -9.27
N GLU A 15 23.71 31.16 -9.26
CA GLU A 15 24.51 31.07 -8.03
C GLU A 15 24.41 32.34 -7.16
N THR A 16 24.20 32.17 -5.87
CA THR A 16 24.07 33.27 -4.91
C THR A 16 25.44 33.77 -4.42
N LYS A 17 25.93 34.89 -4.96
CA LYS A 17 27.28 35.41 -4.67
C LYS A 17 27.49 36.03 -3.28
N PHE A 18 26.43 36.32 -2.53
CA PHE A 18 26.50 37.10 -1.28
C PHE A 18 25.63 36.58 -0.13
N ARG A 19 25.02 35.40 -0.26
CA ARG A 19 24.21 34.74 0.78
C ARG A 19 24.44 33.23 0.73
N PRO A 20 24.36 32.51 1.87
CA PRO A 20 24.35 31.05 1.85
C PRO A 20 23.14 30.58 1.04
N GLY A 21 23.40 29.83 -0.02
CA GLY A 21 22.39 29.17 -0.86
C GLY A 21 22.11 27.75 -0.39
N TYR A 22 21.20 27.07 -1.09
CA TYR A 22 21.02 25.62 -0.92
C TYR A 22 22.23 24.87 -1.49
N ASP A 23 22.50 23.69 -0.94
CA ASP A 23 23.52 22.79 -1.47
C ASP A 23 23.07 22.28 -2.84
N LYS A 24 23.94 22.41 -3.84
CA LYS A 24 23.62 22.08 -5.22
C LYS A 24 23.34 20.58 -5.36
N ASP A 25 24.14 19.73 -4.73
CA ASP A 25 24.05 18.28 -4.90
C ASP A 25 22.72 17.77 -4.30
N HIS A 26 22.33 18.28 -3.13
CA HIS A 26 21.02 17.97 -2.53
C HIS A 26 19.83 18.51 -3.33
N VAL A 27 19.98 19.68 -3.97
CA VAL A 27 18.92 20.23 -4.82
C VAL A 27 18.77 19.40 -6.09
N ASP A 28 19.88 18.94 -6.68
CA ASP A 28 19.89 18.08 -7.85
C ASP A 28 19.23 16.72 -7.52
N ASP A 29 19.59 16.07 -6.39
CA ASP A 29 18.98 14.82 -5.92
C ASP A 29 17.44 14.94 -5.71
N PHE A 30 17.01 16.05 -5.11
CA PHE A 30 15.59 16.32 -4.86
C PHE A 30 14.80 16.59 -6.17
N LEU A 31 15.42 17.26 -7.14
CA LEU A 31 14.79 17.50 -8.44
C LEU A 31 14.68 16.22 -9.26
N ASP A 32 15.67 15.32 -9.19
CA ASP A 32 15.58 13.99 -9.81
C ASP A 32 14.41 13.17 -9.24
N GLU A 33 14.21 13.19 -7.91
CA GLU A 33 13.07 12.54 -7.26
C GLU A 33 11.73 13.12 -7.74
N ILE A 34 11.62 14.45 -7.82
CA ILE A 34 10.42 15.12 -8.32
C ILE A 34 10.13 14.75 -9.77
N VAL A 35 11.14 14.68 -10.63
CA VAL A 35 10.96 14.33 -12.05
C VAL A 35 10.44 12.90 -12.19
N VAL A 36 10.96 11.95 -11.41
CA VAL A 36 10.47 10.56 -11.39
C VAL A 36 9.01 10.50 -10.94
N GLN A 37 8.67 11.14 -9.82
CA GLN A 37 7.30 11.15 -9.30
C GLN A 37 6.33 11.87 -10.24
N TRP A 38 6.75 12.96 -10.89
CA TRP A 38 5.89 13.67 -11.82
C TRP A 38 5.63 12.86 -13.09
N ARG A 39 6.63 12.14 -13.61
CA ARG A 39 6.41 11.19 -14.72
C ARG A 39 5.45 10.07 -14.33
N GLN A 40 5.58 9.54 -13.12
CA GLN A 40 4.64 8.56 -12.58
C GLN A 40 3.21 9.11 -12.48
N LEU A 41 3.04 10.32 -11.94
CA LEU A 41 1.73 10.97 -11.85
C LEU A 41 1.11 11.27 -13.22
N LEU A 42 1.92 11.62 -14.22
CA LEU A 42 1.42 11.81 -15.58
C LEU A 42 0.95 10.48 -16.19
N GLN A 43 1.72 9.41 -16.02
CA GLN A 43 1.33 8.08 -16.47
C GLN A 43 0.05 7.60 -15.76
N GLU A 44 -0.03 7.77 -14.45
CA GLU A 44 -1.23 7.43 -13.68
C GLU A 44 -2.44 8.27 -14.13
N ASN A 45 -2.24 9.55 -14.45
CA ASN A 45 -3.32 10.39 -14.98
C ASN A 45 -3.79 9.93 -16.36
N GLU A 46 -2.88 9.46 -17.22
CA GLU A 46 -3.23 8.88 -18.51
C GLU A 46 -3.98 7.55 -18.33
N ASP A 47 -3.51 6.68 -17.44
CA ASP A 47 -4.16 5.40 -17.12
C ASP A 47 -5.56 5.63 -16.53
N LEU A 48 -5.72 6.57 -15.60
CA LEU A 48 -7.01 6.94 -15.01
C LEU A 48 -7.96 7.53 -16.06
N LYS A 49 -7.47 8.40 -16.94
CA LYS A 49 -8.27 8.91 -18.06
C LYS A 49 -8.70 7.81 -19.02
N GLY A 50 -7.82 6.83 -19.28
CA GLY A 50 -8.14 5.65 -20.06
C GLY A 50 -9.24 4.81 -19.42
N LYS A 51 -9.14 4.55 -18.11
CA LYS A 51 -10.15 3.83 -17.32
C LYS A 51 -11.49 4.55 -17.29
N VAL A 52 -11.49 5.87 -17.09
CA VAL A 52 -12.71 6.70 -17.14
C VAL A 52 -13.35 6.62 -18.52
N ALA A 53 -12.56 6.72 -19.60
CA ALA A 53 -13.08 6.58 -20.95
C ALA A 53 -13.69 5.18 -21.19
N SER A 54 -13.04 4.10 -20.76
CA SER A 54 -13.59 2.74 -20.91
C SER A 54 -14.84 2.50 -20.07
N LEU A 55 -14.90 3.03 -18.85
CA LEU A 55 -16.09 2.94 -17.99
C LEU A 55 -17.24 3.77 -18.55
N GLN A 56 -16.93 4.91 -19.15
CA GLN A 56 -17.92 5.76 -19.80
C GLN A 56 -18.46 5.12 -21.09
N ASP A 57 -17.59 4.49 -21.90
CA ASP A 57 -18.01 3.69 -23.06
C ASP A 57 -18.86 2.47 -22.63
N GLN A 58 -18.52 1.80 -21.53
CA GLN A 58 -19.32 0.69 -21.00
C GLN A 58 -20.70 1.18 -20.50
N TYR A 59 -20.75 2.32 -19.82
CA TYR A 59 -22.00 2.94 -19.37
C TYR A 59 -22.90 3.34 -20.55
N ASP A 60 -22.33 3.89 -21.63
CA ASP A 60 -23.07 4.33 -22.81
C ASP A 60 -23.57 3.16 -23.68
N ASN A 61 -22.92 1.99 -23.64
CA ASN A 61 -23.27 0.83 -24.46
C ASN A 61 -24.14 -0.24 -23.74
N ASP A 62 -24.05 -0.38 -22.41
CA ASP A 62 -24.84 -1.35 -21.63
C ASP A 62 -25.17 -0.84 -20.20
N PRO A 63 -26.28 -0.10 -20.00
CA PRO A 63 -26.60 0.51 -18.70
C PRO A 63 -27.10 -0.48 -17.62
N GLU A 64 -27.39 -1.75 -17.98
CA GLU A 64 -27.92 -2.77 -17.04
C GLU A 64 -26.85 -3.67 -16.41
N ASN A 65 -25.57 -3.55 -16.79
CA ASN A 65 -24.52 -4.49 -16.38
C ASN A 65 -23.37 -3.83 -15.58
N LEU A 66 -23.72 -2.92 -14.67
CA LEU A 66 -22.77 -2.37 -13.70
C LEU A 66 -22.80 -3.23 -12.42
N GLU A 67 -22.01 -4.30 -12.39
CA GLU A 67 -21.77 -5.02 -11.16
C GLU A 67 -20.97 -4.13 -10.19
N PRO A 68 -21.37 -4.02 -8.90
CA PRO A 68 -20.72 -3.15 -7.92
C PRO A 68 -19.27 -3.54 -7.55
N ALA A 69 -18.76 -4.64 -8.11
CA ALA A 69 -17.39 -5.12 -7.90
C ALA A 69 -16.35 -4.25 -8.63
N ASP A 70 -16.69 -3.65 -9.78
CA ASP A 70 -15.74 -2.84 -10.58
C ASP A 70 -15.48 -1.44 -9.98
N LEU A 71 -16.29 -1.03 -8.99
CA LEU A 71 -16.11 0.21 -8.23
C LEU A 71 -15.13 0.08 -7.06
N ALA A 72 -14.79 -1.15 -6.65
CA ALA A 72 -13.93 -1.41 -5.49
C ALA A 72 -12.42 -1.36 -5.80
N ASP A 73 -12.03 -1.55 -7.07
CA ASP A 73 -10.62 -1.43 -7.53
C ASP A 73 -10.18 0.04 -7.72
N ALA A 74 -11.05 1.00 -7.40
CA ALA A 74 -10.84 2.43 -7.62
C ALA A 74 -9.96 3.14 -6.56
N GLY A 75 -9.36 2.43 -5.59
CA GLY A 75 -8.34 3.00 -4.69
C GLY A 75 -8.76 4.21 -3.83
N LEU A 76 -10.06 4.50 -3.71
CA LEU A 76 -10.61 5.65 -2.97
C LEU A 76 -10.86 5.35 -1.48
N SER A 77 -10.10 4.45 -0.87
CA SER A 77 -10.20 4.10 0.56
C SER A 77 -9.28 4.94 1.46
N GLY A 78 -9.01 6.20 1.08
CA GLY A 78 -7.95 7.02 1.67
C GLY A 78 -8.35 8.39 2.19
N PHE A 79 -9.60 8.64 2.61
CA PHE A 79 -9.90 9.82 3.43
C PHE A 79 -11.18 9.63 4.27
N ALA A 80 -11.06 8.87 5.35
CA ALA A 80 -12.00 8.92 6.47
C ALA A 80 -11.35 9.73 7.60
N GLY A 81 -11.86 10.94 7.84
CA GLY A 81 -11.27 11.89 8.77
C GLY A 81 -12.25 12.93 9.33
N THR A 82 -13.32 12.45 9.97
CA THR A 82 -14.00 13.03 11.15
C THR A 82 -14.71 14.41 11.11
N SER A 83 -15.97 14.35 11.55
CA SER A 83 -16.70 15.31 12.41
C SER A 83 -17.44 16.50 11.78
N ALA A 84 -18.77 16.36 11.76
CA ALA A 84 -19.80 17.31 12.16
C ALA A 84 -19.63 18.80 11.81
N GLU A 85 -20.54 19.36 11.01
CA GLU A 85 -21.60 20.24 11.50
C GLU A 85 -22.68 20.51 10.45
N VAL A 86 -23.90 20.65 10.97
CA VAL A 86 -25.15 21.03 10.31
C VAL A 86 -25.04 22.46 9.76
N THR A 87 -25.42 22.66 8.49
CA THR A 87 -26.17 23.79 7.89
C THR A 87 -26.16 23.53 6.37
N GLY A 88 -27.24 23.17 5.68
CA GLY A 88 -28.53 23.82 5.64
C GLY A 88 -28.65 24.60 4.31
N ASP A 89 -29.02 23.93 3.22
CA ASP A 89 -29.92 24.45 2.17
C ASP A 89 -30.31 23.28 1.25
N ILE A 90 -31.54 22.78 1.36
CA ILE A 90 -32.13 21.91 0.34
C ILE A 90 -33.29 22.72 -0.23
N SER A 91 -33.01 23.41 -1.34
CA SER A 91 -34.02 23.97 -2.21
C SER A 91 -34.82 22.82 -2.82
N ALA A 92 -36.15 22.96 -2.74
CA ALA A 92 -37.11 22.07 -3.35
C ALA A 92 -36.96 22.07 -4.88
N ASP A 93 -36.96 20.88 -5.47
CA ASP A 93 -37.58 20.69 -6.78
C ASP A 93 -38.26 19.33 -6.84
N GLU A 94 -39.44 19.34 -7.43
CA GLU A 94 -40.44 18.31 -7.42
C GLU A 94 -40.18 17.24 -8.50
N GLY A 95 -40.58 16.00 -8.20
CA GLY A 95 -41.10 15.11 -9.22
C GLY A 95 -40.22 13.92 -9.58
N GLN A 96 -40.48 12.79 -8.92
CA GLN A 96 -40.99 11.58 -9.59
C GLN A 96 -41.44 10.53 -8.56
N PRO A 97 -42.68 10.02 -8.64
CA PRO A 97 -43.25 9.12 -7.65
C PRO A 97 -42.68 7.70 -7.73
N ALA A 98 -42.37 7.17 -6.55
CA ALA A 98 -41.94 5.80 -6.29
C ALA A 98 -42.84 4.76 -6.98
N THR A 99 -42.20 3.79 -7.60
CA THR A 99 -42.85 2.66 -8.26
C THR A 99 -43.62 1.82 -7.25
N ALA A 100 -44.84 1.49 -7.65
CA ALA A 100 -45.86 0.86 -6.84
C ALA A 100 -45.47 -0.55 -6.37
N TYR A 101 -45.59 -0.79 -5.07
CA TYR A 101 -45.89 -2.13 -4.56
C TYR A 101 -47.23 -2.58 -5.17
N PRO A 102 -47.42 -3.87 -5.52
CA PRO A 102 -48.74 -4.36 -5.86
C PRO A 102 -49.62 -4.20 -4.61
N GLU A 103 -50.55 -3.26 -4.72
CA GLU A 103 -51.63 -3.03 -3.78
C GLU A 103 -52.35 -4.37 -3.60
N TYR A 104 -52.22 -4.97 -2.41
CA TYR A 104 -53.03 -6.12 -2.03
C TYR A 104 -54.49 -5.66 -2.12
N ALA A 105 -55.18 -6.11 -3.17
CA ALA A 105 -56.61 -5.88 -3.31
C ALA A 105 -57.27 -6.36 -2.01
N PRO A 106 -57.92 -5.46 -1.24
CA PRO A 106 -58.65 -5.89 -0.07
C PRO A 106 -59.64 -6.94 -0.53
N GLY A 107 -59.50 -8.16 -0.02
CA GLY A 107 -60.36 -9.28 -0.37
C GLY A 107 -61.81 -8.80 -0.36
N THR A 108 -62.51 -9.02 -1.47
CA THR A 108 -63.92 -8.68 -1.59
C THR A 108 -64.67 -9.48 -0.54
N ARG A 109 -64.91 -8.85 0.61
CA ARG A 109 -65.91 -9.34 1.56
C ARG A 109 -67.18 -9.48 0.72
N PRO A 110 -67.78 -10.68 0.58
CA PRO A 110 -69.11 -10.76 0.00
C PRO A 110 -69.98 -9.85 0.84
N ALA A 111 -70.52 -8.81 0.21
CA ALA A 111 -71.48 -7.93 0.84
C ALA A 111 -72.68 -8.82 1.19
N GLN A 112 -72.76 -9.26 2.44
CA GLN A 112 -74.02 -9.76 2.96
C GLN A 112 -74.96 -8.56 2.95
N GLU A 113 -75.83 -8.53 1.94
CA GLU A 113 -77.02 -7.69 1.94
C GLU A 113 -77.79 -7.99 3.21
N ARG A 114 -77.71 -7.04 4.14
CA ARG A 114 -78.52 -7.04 5.35
C ARG A 114 -79.96 -6.75 4.90
N PRO A 115 -80.93 -7.66 5.05
CA PRO A 115 -82.32 -7.29 4.84
C PRO A 115 -82.65 -6.21 5.87
N ALA A 116 -83.02 -5.03 5.37
CA ALA A 116 -83.39 -3.88 6.18
C ALA A 116 -84.60 -4.26 7.05
N GLY A 117 -84.36 -4.41 8.35
CA GLY A 117 -85.41 -4.54 9.35
C GLY A 117 -86.18 -3.23 9.44
N GLN A 118 -87.41 -3.22 8.92
CA GLN A 118 -88.39 -2.19 9.20
C GLN A 118 -89.49 -2.81 10.06
N ALA A 119 -89.52 -2.43 11.34
CA ALA A 119 -90.62 -2.72 12.24
C ALA A 119 -91.48 -1.45 12.39
N ALA A 120 -92.76 -1.51 11.99
CA ALA A 120 -93.87 -0.84 12.68
C ALA A 120 -95.25 -1.26 12.10
N ALA A 121 -95.86 -2.23 12.80
CA ALA A 121 -97.28 -2.46 13.10
C ALA A 121 -98.41 -1.83 12.27
N LYS A 122 -99.30 -2.69 11.75
CA LYS A 122 -100.73 -2.79 12.18
C LYS A 122 -101.46 -3.94 11.48
N GLY A 123 -102.14 -4.80 12.26
CA GLY A 123 -103.32 -5.53 11.78
C GLY A 123 -103.43 -7.01 12.14
N LYS A 124 -104.23 -7.29 13.17
CA LYS A 124 -105.07 -8.49 13.44
C LYS A 124 -104.41 -9.90 13.53
N THR A 125 -104.49 -10.41 14.76
CA THR A 125 -104.75 -11.80 15.19
C THR A 125 -105.22 -12.79 14.12
N GLU A 126 -104.33 -13.74 13.76
CA GLU A 126 -104.55 -15.21 13.70
C GLU A 126 -103.39 -16.01 13.02
N GLU A 127 -102.27 -15.38 12.66
CA GLU A 127 -101.07 -16.02 12.03
C GLU A 127 -99.81 -16.06 12.93
N ALA A 128 -99.97 -16.14 14.26
CA ALA A 128 -98.84 -16.08 15.20
C ALA A 128 -97.95 -17.35 15.22
N ALA A 129 -98.49 -18.51 14.83
CA ALA A 129 -97.74 -19.78 14.83
C ALA A 129 -96.82 -19.94 13.60
N THR A 130 -97.20 -19.38 12.45
CA THR A 130 -96.44 -19.43 11.19
C THR A 130 -95.36 -18.36 11.13
N ALA A 131 -95.60 -17.15 11.65
CA ALA A 131 -94.58 -16.10 11.76
C ALA A 131 -93.45 -16.45 12.74
N ALA A 132 -93.78 -17.14 13.85
CA ALA A 132 -92.78 -17.64 14.79
C ALA A 132 -91.86 -18.71 14.18
N GLY A 133 -92.39 -19.58 13.32
CA GLY A 133 -91.61 -20.58 12.58
C GLY A 133 -90.62 -19.96 11.58
N VAL A 134 -91.03 -18.90 10.88
CA VAL A 134 -90.15 -18.17 9.94
C VAL A 134 -89.05 -17.40 10.69
N LEU A 135 -89.36 -16.81 11.85
CA LEU A 135 -88.34 -16.16 12.69
C LEU A 135 -87.34 -17.16 13.28
N ALA A 136 -87.80 -18.33 13.71
CA ALA A 136 -86.92 -19.40 14.19
C ALA A 136 -86.00 -19.92 13.07
N MET A 137 -86.54 -20.06 11.84
CA MET A 137 -85.74 -20.42 10.66
C MET A 137 -84.72 -19.33 10.30
N ALA A 138 -85.10 -18.05 10.40
CA ALA A 138 -84.20 -16.93 10.15
C ALA A 138 -83.09 -16.83 11.21
N GLN A 139 -83.39 -17.10 12.49
CA GLN A 139 -82.38 -17.20 13.55
C GLN A 139 -81.42 -18.37 13.31
N GLN A 140 -81.95 -19.54 12.95
CA GLN A 140 -81.11 -20.71 12.62
C GLN A 140 -80.20 -20.42 11.42
N LEU A 141 -80.71 -19.77 10.37
CA LEU A 141 -79.92 -19.40 9.20
C LEU A 141 -78.85 -18.35 9.56
N HIS A 142 -79.21 -17.35 10.39
CA HIS A 142 -78.25 -16.35 10.88
C HIS A 142 -77.14 -16.99 11.70
N ASP A 143 -77.49 -17.86 12.65
CA ASP A 143 -76.51 -18.54 13.51
C ASP A 143 -75.61 -19.46 12.68
N GLN A 144 -76.16 -20.07 11.63
CA GLN A 144 -75.38 -20.83 10.65
C GLN A 144 -74.38 -19.95 9.89
N TYR A 145 -74.78 -18.78 9.37
CA TYR A 145 -73.87 -17.85 8.72
C TYR A 145 -72.82 -17.25 9.66
N VAL A 146 -73.17 -17.02 10.93
CA VAL A 146 -72.22 -16.57 11.94
C VAL A 146 -71.20 -17.68 12.23
N ALA A 147 -71.64 -18.93 12.36
CA ALA A 147 -70.74 -20.07 12.55
C ALA A 147 -69.81 -20.28 11.35
N GLU A 148 -70.35 -20.22 10.13
CA GLU A 148 -69.58 -20.31 8.89
C GLU A 148 -68.57 -19.15 8.78
N GLY A 149 -68.99 -17.92 9.04
CA GLY A 149 -68.10 -16.76 9.05
C GLY A 149 -67.01 -16.83 10.12
N GLN A 150 -67.31 -17.41 11.28
CA GLN A 150 -66.31 -17.67 12.33
C GLN A 150 -65.32 -18.75 11.90
N GLN A 151 -65.79 -19.82 11.24
CA GLN A 151 -64.94 -20.88 10.73
C GLN A 151 -64.00 -20.35 9.64
N THR A 152 -64.52 -19.68 8.60
CA THR A 152 -63.72 -19.11 7.52
C THR A 152 -62.70 -18.09 8.06
N ARG A 153 -63.09 -17.27 9.05
CA ARG A 153 -62.15 -16.36 9.70
C ARG A 153 -61.05 -17.11 10.44
N ALA A 154 -61.39 -18.17 11.17
CA ALA A 154 -60.41 -18.98 11.89
C ALA A 154 -59.42 -19.64 10.90
N GLU A 155 -59.91 -20.17 9.78
CA GLU A 155 -59.10 -20.75 8.71
C GLU A 155 -58.12 -19.71 8.13
N TYR A 156 -58.58 -18.51 7.77
CA TYR A 156 -57.68 -17.45 7.27
C TYR A 156 -56.65 -16.97 8.31
N ILE A 157 -56.99 -16.97 9.60
CA ILE A 157 -56.03 -16.65 10.65
C ILE A 157 -54.95 -17.72 10.72
N THR A 158 -55.32 -19.01 10.69
CA THR A 158 -54.34 -20.10 10.71
C THR A 158 -53.43 -20.09 9.48
N GLU A 159 -53.99 -19.87 8.29
CA GLU A 159 -53.22 -19.75 7.05
C GLU A 159 -52.26 -18.53 7.09
N GLY A 160 -52.75 -17.40 7.60
CA GLY A 160 -51.94 -16.19 7.80
C GLY A 160 -50.81 -16.38 8.83
N GLU A 161 -51.05 -17.16 9.87
CA GLU A 161 -50.03 -17.50 10.87
C GLU A 161 -48.99 -18.46 10.30
N GLU A 162 -49.40 -19.48 9.54
CA GLU A 162 -48.50 -20.42 8.88
C GLU A 162 -47.61 -19.74 7.83
N THR A 163 -48.18 -18.89 6.98
CA THR A 163 -47.43 -18.15 5.96
C THR A 163 -46.44 -17.18 6.61
N ARG A 164 -46.86 -16.43 7.62
CA ARG A 164 -45.96 -15.57 8.41
C ARG A 164 -44.83 -16.39 9.03
N ALA A 165 -45.13 -17.53 9.64
CA ALA A 165 -44.13 -18.39 10.25
C ALA A 165 -43.09 -18.87 9.23
N LYS A 166 -43.53 -19.29 8.03
CA LYS A 166 -42.64 -19.69 6.93
C LYS A 166 -41.70 -18.56 6.52
N TYR A 167 -42.21 -17.35 6.30
CA TYR A 167 -41.37 -16.21 5.91
C TYR A 167 -40.37 -15.80 7.01
N ILE A 168 -40.75 -15.92 8.28
CA ILE A 168 -39.82 -15.67 9.38
C ILE A 168 -38.71 -16.70 9.37
N THR A 169 -39.02 -18.00 9.26
CA THR A 169 -38.01 -19.05 9.24
C THR A 169 -37.08 -18.95 8.03
N GLU A 170 -37.63 -18.64 6.86
CA GLU A 170 -36.85 -18.43 5.63
C GLU A 170 -35.95 -17.19 5.75
N GLY A 171 -36.48 -16.10 6.30
CA GLY A 171 -35.70 -14.89 6.59
C GLY A 171 -34.58 -15.13 7.61
N GLU A 172 -34.83 -15.92 8.63
CA GLU A 172 -33.83 -16.31 9.63
C GLU A 172 -32.74 -17.20 9.03
N GLU A 173 -33.13 -18.18 8.20
CA GLU A 173 -32.20 -19.09 7.52
C GLU A 173 -31.31 -18.36 6.51
N THR A 174 -31.91 -17.53 5.65
CA THR A 174 -31.16 -16.72 4.67
C THR A 174 -30.22 -15.74 5.36
N ARG A 175 -30.67 -15.05 6.42
CA ARG A 175 -29.81 -14.19 7.22
C ARG A 175 -28.66 -14.97 7.86
N ALA A 176 -28.93 -16.14 8.41
CA ALA A 176 -27.89 -16.98 8.99
C ALA A 176 -26.87 -17.44 7.94
N GLN A 177 -27.34 -17.76 6.73
CA GLN A 177 -26.50 -18.13 5.60
C GLN A 177 -25.57 -16.99 5.20
N TYR A 178 -26.07 -15.77 5.00
CA TYR A 178 -25.23 -14.62 4.65
C TYR A 178 -24.20 -14.29 5.73
N ILE A 179 -24.54 -14.45 7.01
CA ILE A 179 -23.59 -14.25 8.10
C ILE A 179 -22.50 -15.33 8.06
N ALA A 180 -22.88 -16.59 7.85
CA ALA A 180 -21.91 -17.69 7.76
C ALA A 180 -20.98 -17.55 6.56
N GLU A 181 -21.52 -17.15 5.41
CA GLU A 181 -20.74 -16.88 4.19
C GLU A 181 -19.80 -15.68 4.37
N GLY A 182 -20.28 -14.59 4.96
CA GLY A 182 -19.44 -13.42 5.27
C GLY A 182 -18.34 -13.74 6.29
N GLN A 183 -18.62 -14.62 7.26
CA GLN A 183 -17.60 -15.11 8.20
C GLN A 183 -16.58 -16.01 7.50
N ALA A 184 -17.02 -16.94 6.65
CA ALA A 184 -16.13 -17.84 5.92
C ALA A 184 -15.17 -17.08 4.99
N THR A 185 -15.70 -16.13 4.20
CA THR A 185 -14.88 -15.30 3.29
C THR A 185 -13.90 -14.42 4.07
N ARG A 186 -14.33 -13.82 5.18
CA ARG A 186 -13.43 -13.06 6.07
C ARG A 186 -12.30 -13.94 6.60
N ASP A 187 -12.62 -15.13 7.09
CA ASP A 187 -11.62 -16.04 7.67
C ASP A 187 -10.64 -16.54 6.60
N GLU A 188 -11.11 -16.75 5.36
CA GLU A 188 -10.28 -17.08 4.21
C GLU A 188 -9.28 -15.95 3.89
N TYR A 189 -9.74 -14.70 3.78
CA TYR A 189 -8.84 -13.56 3.55
C TYR A 189 -7.83 -13.36 4.68
N ILE A 190 -8.23 -13.61 5.93
CA ILE A 190 -7.30 -13.56 7.06
C ILE A 190 -6.25 -14.67 6.90
N ALA A 191 -6.65 -15.90 6.61
CA ALA A 191 -5.72 -17.02 6.44
C ALA A 191 -4.76 -16.80 5.25
N GLU A 192 -5.25 -16.27 4.13
CA GLU A 192 -4.42 -15.92 2.98
C GLU A 192 -3.44 -14.79 3.33
N GLY A 193 -3.92 -13.74 4.01
CA GLY A 193 -3.09 -12.64 4.50
C GLY A 193 -2.02 -13.10 5.48
N GLU A 194 -2.33 -14.06 6.36
CA GLU A 194 -1.36 -14.65 7.29
C GLU A 194 -0.31 -15.48 6.55
N SER A 195 -0.72 -16.35 5.63
CA SER A 195 0.17 -17.18 4.81
C SER A 195 1.13 -16.34 3.96
N THR A 196 0.60 -15.32 3.27
CA THR A 196 1.42 -14.42 2.45
C THR A 196 2.40 -13.61 3.31
N ARG A 197 1.96 -13.10 4.46
CA ARG A 197 2.84 -12.42 5.42
C ARG A 197 3.96 -13.35 5.91
N GLU A 198 3.64 -14.58 6.29
CA GLU A 198 4.64 -15.56 6.71
C GLU A 198 5.65 -15.87 5.61
N GLN A 199 5.20 -15.99 4.36
CA GLN A 199 6.09 -16.18 3.21
C GLN A 199 7.05 -15.00 3.02
N TYR A 200 6.54 -13.75 3.08
CA TYR A 200 7.38 -12.56 2.96
C TYR A 200 8.37 -12.44 4.11
N VAL A 201 7.97 -12.76 5.34
CA VAL A 201 8.88 -12.76 6.50
C VAL A 201 9.97 -13.80 6.32
N ALA A 202 9.62 -15.03 5.94
CA ALA A 202 10.60 -16.10 5.72
C ALA A 202 11.56 -15.78 4.55
N GLU A 203 11.05 -15.19 3.48
CA GLU A 203 11.90 -14.75 2.36
C GLU A 203 12.82 -13.60 2.77
N ALA A 204 12.31 -12.60 3.49
CA ALA A 204 13.10 -11.47 3.97
C ALA A 204 14.21 -11.94 4.93
N GLU A 205 13.91 -12.89 5.83
CA GLU A 205 14.91 -13.49 6.72
C GLU A 205 16.00 -14.22 5.94
N ARG A 206 15.65 -15.05 4.95
CA ARG A 206 16.64 -15.72 4.10
C ARG A 206 17.51 -14.71 3.35
N ARG A 207 16.91 -13.71 2.70
CA ARG A 207 17.65 -12.67 1.97
C ARG A 207 18.59 -11.89 2.88
N ARG A 208 18.15 -11.57 4.10
CA ARG A 208 18.99 -10.92 5.12
C ARG A 208 20.17 -11.81 5.48
N ASP A 209 19.92 -13.08 5.79
CA ASP A 209 20.96 -14.01 6.23
C ASP A 209 21.97 -14.29 5.11
N ASP A 210 21.52 -14.42 3.86
CA ASP A 210 22.38 -14.54 2.68
C ASP A 210 23.26 -13.29 2.50
N MET A 211 22.69 -12.09 2.65
CA MET A 211 23.43 -10.84 2.54
C MET A 211 24.48 -10.69 3.65
N ILE A 212 24.15 -11.09 4.88
CA ILE A 212 25.09 -11.08 6.00
C ILE A 212 26.24 -12.05 5.72
N SER A 213 25.94 -13.29 5.33
CA SER A 213 26.94 -14.30 5.01
C SER A 213 27.87 -13.87 3.86
N GLU A 214 27.31 -13.26 2.82
CA GLU A 214 28.09 -12.72 1.71
C GLU A 214 28.98 -11.55 2.16
N ALA A 215 28.45 -10.63 2.96
CA ALA A 215 29.21 -9.50 3.51
C ALA A 215 30.35 -9.97 4.41
N GLU A 216 30.11 -10.95 5.28
CA GLU A 216 31.12 -11.58 6.14
C GLU A 216 32.23 -12.22 5.30
N THR A 217 31.85 -13.04 4.31
CA THR A 217 32.81 -13.68 3.40
C THR A 217 33.66 -12.66 2.64
N ARG A 218 33.06 -11.57 2.14
CA ARG A 218 33.80 -10.49 1.46
C ARG A 218 34.74 -9.77 2.42
N ALA A 219 34.30 -9.51 3.65
CA ALA A 219 35.12 -8.86 4.67
C ALA A 219 36.34 -9.71 5.04
N GLU A 220 36.15 -11.02 5.25
CA GLU A 220 37.23 -11.97 5.54
C GLU A 220 38.26 -12.00 4.39
N ASN A 221 37.81 -12.13 3.14
CA ASN A 221 38.70 -12.11 1.98
C ASN A 221 39.48 -10.79 1.85
N MET A 222 38.83 -9.66 2.12
CA MET A 222 39.48 -8.34 2.08
C MET A 222 40.54 -8.19 3.18
N ILE A 223 40.27 -8.72 4.38
CA ILE A 223 41.24 -8.73 5.48
C ILE A 223 42.42 -9.62 5.13
N GLU A 224 42.19 -10.82 4.61
CA GLU A 224 43.26 -11.73 4.19
C GLU A 224 44.14 -11.10 3.09
N GLU A 225 43.53 -10.47 2.09
CA GLU A 225 44.26 -9.75 1.03
C GLU A 225 45.06 -8.57 1.60
N ALA A 226 44.48 -7.80 2.52
CA ALA A 226 45.16 -6.69 3.20
C ALA A 226 46.35 -7.17 4.04
N GLU A 227 46.21 -8.27 4.77
CA GLU A 227 47.30 -8.87 5.56
C GLU A 227 48.43 -9.41 4.67
N LEU A 228 48.08 -10.07 3.56
CA LEU A 228 49.04 -10.57 2.60
C LEU A 228 49.83 -9.44 1.94
N THR A 229 49.14 -8.40 1.48
CA THR A 229 49.76 -7.22 0.86
C THR A 229 50.60 -6.44 1.86
N SER A 230 50.13 -6.28 3.11
CA SER A 230 50.91 -5.69 4.21
C SER A 230 52.21 -6.45 4.47
N THR A 231 52.12 -7.77 4.64
CA THR A 231 53.30 -8.62 4.84
C THR A 231 54.27 -8.53 3.67
N ARG A 232 53.76 -8.53 2.43
CA ARG A 232 54.58 -8.41 1.22
C ARG A 232 55.30 -7.06 1.14
N THR A 233 54.61 -5.97 1.45
CA THR A 233 55.17 -4.62 1.40
C THR A 233 56.20 -4.39 2.50
N LEU A 234 55.95 -4.89 3.72
CA LEU A 234 56.92 -4.86 4.82
C LEU A 234 58.20 -5.61 4.46
N ASN A 235 58.09 -6.86 3.97
CA ASN A 235 59.25 -7.63 3.52
C ASN A 235 60.03 -6.92 2.40
N ALA A 236 59.32 -6.26 1.46
CA ALA A 236 59.97 -5.49 0.40
C ALA A 236 60.70 -4.26 0.95
N LEU A 237 60.12 -3.56 1.92
CA LEU A 237 60.74 -2.41 2.59
C LEU A 237 61.95 -2.82 3.43
N GLU A 238 61.89 -3.95 4.15
CA GLU A 238 63.02 -4.48 4.92
C GLU A 238 64.21 -4.84 4.03
N ARG A 239 63.96 -5.46 2.87
CA ARG A 239 65.01 -5.73 1.87
C ARG A 239 65.65 -4.44 1.36
N ARG A 240 64.82 -3.47 0.94
CA ARG A 240 65.32 -2.16 0.48
C ARG A 240 66.13 -1.43 1.56
N LYS A 241 65.68 -1.50 2.81
CA LYS A 241 66.41 -0.94 3.96
C LYS A 241 67.78 -1.59 4.08
N THR A 242 67.84 -2.92 4.03
CA THR A 242 69.10 -3.68 4.14
C THR A 242 70.06 -3.35 2.99
N ASP A 243 69.55 -3.26 1.76
CA ASP A 243 70.34 -2.87 0.58
C ASP A 243 70.89 -1.44 0.71
N LEU A 244 70.07 -0.50 1.20
CA LEU A 244 70.50 0.88 1.44
C LEU A 244 71.54 0.96 2.56
N GLU A 245 71.37 0.22 3.66
CA GLU A 245 72.34 0.14 4.76
C GLU A 245 73.68 -0.42 4.27
N ALA A 246 73.66 -1.47 3.45
CA ALA A 246 74.85 -2.01 2.81
C ALA A 246 75.53 -0.96 1.91
N LYS A 247 74.75 -0.22 1.11
CA LYS A 247 75.30 0.83 0.23
C LYS A 247 75.92 1.99 0.99
N VAL A 248 75.32 2.39 2.12
CA VAL A 248 75.90 3.38 3.03
C VAL A 248 77.23 2.86 3.59
N GLY A 249 77.30 1.59 4.00
CA GLY A 249 78.54 0.93 4.42
C GLY A 249 79.63 0.96 3.35
N GLU A 250 79.29 0.61 2.10
CA GLU A 250 80.23 0.69 0.97
C GLU A 250 80.74 2.11 0.72
N LEU A 251 79.85 3.10 0.72
CA LEU A 251 80.19 4.50 0.45
C LEU A 251 81.09 5.09 1.55
N THR A 252 80.82 4.76 2.82
CA THR A 252 81.65 5.20 3.95
C THR A 252 83.04 4.57 3.93
N HIS A 253 83.16 3.29 3.57
CA HIS A 253 84.45 2.64 3.37
C HIS A 253 85.22 3.26 2.19
N PHE A 254 84.54 3.47 1.06
CA PHE A 254 85.11 4.14 -0.11
C PHE A 254 85.61 5.55 0.22
N GLU A 255 84.83 6.34 0.96
CA GLU A 255 85.24 7.68 1.39
C GLU A 255 86.50 7.63 2.26
N ARG A 256 86.54 6.72 3.25
CA ARG A 256 87.71 6.56 4.13
C ARG A 256 88.96 6.19 3.34
N ASP A 257 88.84 5.21 2.44
CA ASP A 257 89.96 4.77 1.61
C ASP A 257 90.41 5.85 0.62
N TYR A 258 89.48 6.60 0.04
CA TYR A 258 89.78 7.72 -0.84
C TYR A 258 90.51 8.84 -0.09
N ARG A 259 90.05 9.20 1.12
CA ARG A 259 90.72 10.19 1.99
C ARG A 259 92.12 9.74 2.38
N ALA A 260 92.32 8.45 2.70
CA ALA A 260 93.63 7.89 3.00
C ALA A 260 94.57 7.99 1.79
N ARG A 261 94.13 7.54 0.60
CA ARG A 261 94.91 7.63 -0.64
C ARG A 261 95.24 9.06 -1.02
N LEU A 262 94.30 9.99 -0.86
CA LEU A 262 94.51 11.41 -1.14
C LEU A 262 95.53 12.00 -0.18
N LYS A 263 95.44 11.66 1.11
CA LYS A 263 96.43 12.07 2.12
C LYS A 263 97.82 11.55 1.77
N ASP A 264 97.95 10.25 1.49
CA ASP A 264 99.23 9.63 1.13
C ASP A 264 99.83 10.24 -0.15
N TYR A 265 98.99 10.55 -1.14
CA TYR A 265 99.41 11.23 -2.37
C TYR A 265 99.96 12.64 -2.10
N ILE A 266 99.25 13.45 -1.29
CA ILE A 266 99.68 14.80 -0.93
C ILE A 266 100.96 14.77 -0.09
N GLU A 267 101.07 13.85 0.88
CA GLU A 267 102.28 13.66 1.69
C GLU A 267 103.47 13.22 0.83
N GLY A 268 103.24 12.34 -0.16
CA GLY A 268 104.23 11.95 -1.15
C GLY A 268 104.74 13.13 -1.97
N GLN A 269 103.84 13.94 -2.53
CA GLN A 269 104.21 15.14 -3.29
C GLN A 269 104.98 16.16 -2.45
N LEU A 270 104.60 16.36 -1.18
CA LEU A 270 105.30 17.25 -0.26
C LEU A 270 106.73 16.75 0.07
N ASN A 271 106.90 15.45 0.26
CA ASN A 271 108.22 14.84 0.51
C ASN A 271 109.15 14.95 -0.71
N GLU A 272 108.62 14.80 -1.92
CA GLU A 272 109.37 14.97 -3.16
C GLU A 272 109.82 16.43 -3.34
N LEU A 273 108.94 17.40 -3.08
CA LEU A 273 109.27 18.83 -3.07
C LEU A 273 110.34 19.16 -2.02
N THR A 274 110.22 18.62 -0.82
CA THR A 274 111.20 18.81 0.26
C THR A 274 112.57 18.23 -0.11
N SER A 275 112.58 17.02 -0.69
CA SER A 275 113.81 16.37 -1.14
C SER A 275 114.47 17.15 -2.28
N ARG A 276 113.70 17.58 -3.29
CA ARG A 276 114.21 18.44 -4.37
C ARG A 276 114.77 19.76 -3.85
N GLY A 277 114.04 20.45 -2.97
CA GLY A 277 114.50 21.68 -2.35
C GLY A 277 115.75 21.48 -1.49
N SER A 278 115.88 20.34 -0.80
CA SER A 278 117.09 20.00 -0.04
C SER A 278 118.29 19.73 -0.96
N ILE A 279 118.08 19.01 -2.07
CA ILE A 279 119.12 18.75 -3.09
C ILE A 279 119.58 20.05 -3.75
N GLU A 280 118.66 20.96 -4.09
CA GLU A 280 119.02 22.29 -4.62
C GLU A 280 119.80 23.13 -3.59
N LYS A 281 119.48 23.01 -2.30
CA LYS A 281 120.17 23.75 -1.23
C LYS A 281 121.58 23.19 -0.96
N GLU A 282 121.79 21.89 -1.06
CA GLU A 282 123.12 21.28 -1.01
C GLU A 282 123.95 21.58 -2.27
N ALA A 283 123.33 21.62 -3.45
CA ALA A 283 124.01 21.94 -4.71
C ALA A 283 124.43 23.42 -4.84
N THR A 284 123.85 24.32 -4.03
CA THR A 284 124.16 25.76 -4.03
C THR A 284 124.98 26.21 -2.80
N GLY A 285 125.25 25.30 -1.86
CA GLY A 285 125.96 25.55 -0.60
C GLY A 285 127.42 25.07 -0.55
N ALA A 286 127.97 24.58 -1.65
CA ALA A 286 129.39 24.25 -1.83
C ALA A 286 130.02 25.17 -2.88
#